data_AF-A0AA88UJL7-F1
#
_entry.id   AF-A0AA88UJL7-F1
#
_cell.length_a   1.000
_cell.length_b   1.000
_cell.length_c   1.000
_cell.angle_alpha   90.00
_cell.angle_beta   90.00
_cell.angle_gamma   90.00
#
_symmetry.space_group_name_H-M   'P 1'
#
loop_
_entity.id
_entity.type
_entity.pdbx_description
1 polymer ?
#
loop_
_entity_poly.entity_id
_entity_poly.type
_entity_poly.pdbx_seq_one_letter_code
_entity_poly.pdbx_strand_id
1 'polypeptide(L)'
;MNILTAPVHQMQQYYRIGTLDNCSEKWNALVDCLSLKTKSAVELEEILETREKATRPHIWSLRTPEEARSHWEELFGHLDERE
;
A
#
# COMPACT_ATOMS: atom_id res chain seq x y z
N MET A 1 13.52 21.57 24.79
CA MET A 1 12.09 21.59 24.45
C MET A 1 11.81 20.25 23.78
N ASN A 2 11.04 19.38 24.46
CA ASN A 2 11.00 17.95 24.17
C ASN A 2 10.37 17.65 22.81
N ILE A 3 11.09 16.89 22.00
CA ILE A 3 10.65 16.26 20.75
C ILE A 3 9.74 15.08 21.14
N LEU A 4 8.48 15.34 21.48
CA LEU A 4 7.51 14.28 21.73
C LEU A 4 6.73 13.98 20.44
N THR A 5 7.37 13.15 19.62
CA THR A 5 6.74 12.09 18.81
C THR A 5 5.47 12.47 18.01
N ALA A 6 5.61 13.34 17.01
CA ALA A 6 4.66 13.27 15.89
C ALA A 6 4.98 12.00 15.07
N PRO A 7 4.00 11.11 14.80
CA PRO A 7 4.25 9.90 14.02
C PRO A 7 4.65 10.31 12.60
N VAL A 8 5.87 9.93 12.20
CA VAL A 8 6.46 10.25 10.88
C VAL A 8 5.61 9.72 9.71
N HIS A 9 4.74 8.75 9.98
CA HIS A 9 3.80 8.17 9.02
C HIS A 9 2.40 8.18 9.62
N GLN A 10 1.52 9.03 9.09
CA GLN A 10 0.11 9.09 9.50
C GLN A 10 -0.76 8.37 8.46
N MET A 11 -1.34 7.24 8.86
CA MET A 11 -2.25 6.47 8.00
C MET A 11 -3.49 7.30 7.70
N GLN A 12 -3.82 7.48 6.42
CA GLN A 12 -4.76 8.53 5.99
C GLN A 12 -6.23 8.11 6.12
N GLN A 13 -6.58 6.86 5.81
CA GLN A 13 -7.93 6.30 6.02
C GLN A 13 -7.84 4.77 6.14
N TYR A 14 -8.60 4.17 7.06
CA TYR A 14 -8.79 2.72 7.16
C TYR A 14 -10.26 2.42 6.88
N TYR A 15 -10.53 1.76 5.75
CA TYR A 15 -11.84 1.19 5.45
C TYR A 15 -11.69 -0.34 5.49
N ARG A 16 -12.08 -0.98 6.59
CA ARG A 16 -12.23 -2.45 6.63
C ARG A 16 -13.66 -2.80 6.24
N ILE A 17 -13.93 -2.81 4.93
CA ILE A 17 -14.74 -3.90 4.41
C ILE A 17 -13.75 -5.02 4.13
N GLY A 18 -13.65 -5.95 5.09
CA GLY A 18 -12.90 -7.18 4.86
C GLY A 18 -13.66 -8.03 3.86
N THR A 19 -13.10 -8.25 2.68
CA THR A 19 -13.47 -9.42 1.89
C THR A 19 -13.04 -10.64 2.69
N LEU A 20 -13.90 -11.66 2.80
CA LEU A 20 -13.50 -12.94 3.39
C LEU A 20 -12.34 -13.47 2.56
N ASP A 21 -11.15 -13.58 3.16
CA ASP A 21 -10.04 -14.28 2.54
C ASP A 21 -10.39 -15.77 2.49
N ASN A 22 -10.94 -16.18 1.35
CA ASN A 22 -11.31 -17.55 1.04
C ASN A 22 -10.16 -18.30 0.36
N CYS A 23 -8.94 -17.76 0.43
CA CYS A 23 -7.75 -18.28 -0.23
C CYS A 23 -7.83 -18.35 -1.77
N SER A 24 -8.91 -17.87 -2.43
CA SER A 24 -9.05 -17.97 -3.89
C SER A 24 -7.92 -17.25 -4.62
N GLU A 25 -7.49 -16.08 -4.13
CA GLU A 25 -6.34 -15.36 -4.69
C GLU A 25 -5.03 -16.15 -4.55
N LYS A 26 -4.84 -16.87 -3.44
CA LYS A 26 -3.66 -17.72 -3.23
C LYS A 26 -3.67 -18.93 -4.16
N TRP A 27 -4.84 -19.55 -4.37
CA TRP A 27 -5.02 -20.64 -5.34
C TRP A 27 -4.81 -20.16 -6.78
N ASN A 28 -5.34 -19.00 -7.12
CA ASN A 28 -5.13 -18.37 -8.43
C ASN A 28 -3.64 -18.09 -8.67
N ALA A 29 -2.91 -17.56 -7.68
CA ALA A 29 -1.48 -17.33 -7.81
C ALA A 29 -0.69 -18.63 -8.05
N LEU A 30 -1.07 -19.74 -7.41
CA LEU A 30 -0.45 -21.04 -7.64
C LEU A 30 -0.73 -21.55 -9.06
N VAL A 31 -1.98 -21.53 -9.51
CA VAL A 31 -2.37 -21.98 -10.85
C VAL A 31 -1.72 -21.11 -11.93
N ASP A 32 -1.68 -19.80 -11.72
CA ASP A 32 -1.01 -18.85 -12.60
C ASP A 32 0.49 -19.15 -12.71
N CYS A 33 1.18 -19.39 -11.59
CA CYS A 33 2.59 -19.77 -11.60
C CYS A 33 2.84 -21.06 -12.39
N LEU A 34 1.99 -22.08 -12.22
CA LEU A 34 2.08 -23.32 -12.98
C LEU A 34 1.82 -23.07 -14.48
N SER A 35 0.87 -22.20 -14.82
CA SER A 35 0.60 -21.81 -16.21
C SER A 35 1.79 -21.10 -16.84
N LEU A 36 2.41 -20.15 -16.13
CA LEU A 36 3.60 -19.43 -16.61
C LEU A 36 4.78 -20.37 -16.91
N LYS A 37 4.94 -21.45 -16.13
CA LYS A 37 5.97 -22.46 -16.41
C LYS A 37 5.78 -23.23 -17.72
N THR A 38 4.57 -23.20 -18.29
CA THR A 38 4.30 -23.84 -19.59
C THR A 38 4.59 -22.93 -20.79
N LYS A 39 4.92 -21.66 -20.54
CA LYS A 39 5.17 -20.67 -21.59
C LYS A 39 6.60 -20.72 -22.11
N SER A 40 6.76 -20.30 -23.36
CA SER A 40 8.08 -20.03 -23.91
C SER A 40 8.73 -18.83 -23.19
N ALA A 41 10.06 -18.73 -23.22
CA ALA A 41 10.77 -17.63 -22.56
C ALA A 41 10.33 -16.26 -23.09
N VAL A 42 10.07 -16.16 -24.40
CA VAL A 42 9.63 -14.92 -25.06
C VAL A 42 8.21 -14.52 -24.61
N GLU A 43 7.27 -15.46 -24.61
CA GLU A 43 5.91 -15.19 -24.07
C GLU A 43 5.95 -14.84 -22.59
N LEU A 44 6.79 -15.52 -21.80
CA LEU A 44 6.90 -15.25 -20.37
C LEU A 44 7.36 -13.81 -20.10
N GLU A 45 8.39 -13.36 -20.81
CA GLU A 45 8.93 -12.00 -20.69
C GLU A 45 7.89 -10.94 -21.08
N GLU A 46 7.18 -11.14 -22.19
CA GLU A 46 6.08 -10.26 -22.62
C GLU A 46 4.94 -10.19 -21.60
N ILE A 47 4.56 -11.34 -21.02
CA ILE A 47 3.53 -11.42 -19.99
C ILE A 47 3.97 -10.68 -18.71
N LEU A 48 5.21 -10.83 -18.28
CA LEU A 48 5.74 -10.18 -17.08
C LEU A 48 5.83 -8.66 -17.27
N GLU A 49 6.37 -8.20 -18.40
CA GLU A 49 6.43 -6.76 -18.70
C GLU A 49 5.05 -6.12 -18.76
N THR A 50 4.08 -6.80 -19.39
CA THR A 50 2.70 -6.30 -19.48
C THR A 50 2.06 -6.20 -18.10
N ARG A 51 2.32 -7.18 -17.21
CA ARG A 51 1.84 -7.17 -15.82
C ARG A 51 2.48 -6.05 -15.01
N GLU A 52 3.79 -5.84 -15.13
CA GLU A 52 4.48 -4.73 -14.46
C GLU A 52 3.93 -3.38 -14.89
N LYS A 53 3.72 -3.18 -16.20
CA LYS A 53 3.11 -1.96 -16.76
C LYS A 53 1.63 -1.80 -16.38
N ALA A 54 0.91 -2.91 -16.20
CA ALA A 54 -0.51 -2.91 -15.80
C ALA A 54 -0.72 -2.90 -14.27
N THR A 55 0.34 -3.03 -13.48
CA THR A 55 0.24 -2.98 -12.01
C THR A 55 -0.20 -1.59 -11.63
N ARG A 56 -1.44 -1.49 -11.13
CA ARG A 56 -2.04 -0.21 -10.72
C ARG A 56 -1.11 0.47 -9.70
N PRO A 57 -1.03 1.82 -9.68
CA PRO A 57 -0.47 2.51 -8.54
C PRO A 57 -1.18 1.98 -7.29
N HIS A 58 -0.42 1.59 -6.28
CA HIS A 58 -0.96 1.05 -5.03
C HIS A 58 -2.12 1.93 -4.55
N ILE A 59 -3.18 1.31 -4.02
CA ILE A 59 -4.41 1.99 -3.56
C ILE A 59 -4.10 3.10 -2.53
N TRP A 60 -2.90 3.08 -1.95
CA TRP A 60 -2.43 4.07 -0.98
C TRP A 60 -1.20 4.81 -1.51
N SER A 61 -1.27 6.13 -1.51
CA SER A 61 -0.09 7.00 -1.50
C SER A 61 0.23 7.38 -0.06
N LEU A 62 1.50 7.25 0.33
CA LEU A 62 1.96 7.77 1.61
C LEU A 62 2.21 9.27 1.48
N ARG A 63 1.80 10.05 2.50
CA ARG A 63 2.22 11.45 2.63
C ARG A 63 3.74 11.50 2.78
N THR A 64 4.37 12.56 2.28
CA THR A 64 5.77 12.84 2.63
C THR A 64 5.89 13.16 4.12
N PRO A 65 7.08 13.06 4.73
CA PRO A 65 7.28 13.42 6.12
C PRO A 65 6.81 14.85 6.46
N GLU A 66 6.99 15.80 5.54
CA GLU A 66 6.57 17.19 5.70
C GLU A 66 5.05 17.31 5.69
N GLU A 67 4.38 16.65 4.74
CA GLU A 67 2.92 16.61 4.62
C GLU A 67 2.28 15.92 5.83
N ALA A 68 2.87 14.83 6.30
CA ALA A 68 2.40 14.11 7.49
C ALA A 68 2.50 14.98 8.74
N ARG A 69 3.60 15.74 8.90
CA ARG A 69 3.79 16.65 10.04
C ARG A 69 2.78 17.80 10.02
N SER A 70 2.64 18.50 8.90
CA SER A 70 1.70 19.63 8.79
C SER A 70 0.26 19.20 9.07
N HIS A 71 -0.14 18.04 8.56
CA HIS A 71 -1.47 17.49 8.77
C HIS A 71 -1.71 17.03 10.22
N TRP A 72 -0.66 16.53 10.91
CA TRP A 72 -0.76 16.21 12.34
C TRP A 72 -0.95 17.46 13.19
N GLU A 73 -0.17 18.51 12.93
CA GLU A 73 -0.27 19.79 13.63
C GLU A 73 -1.64 20.44 13.45
N GLU A 74 -2.21 20.38 12.24
CA GLU A 74 -3.58 20.85 11.95
C GLU A 74 -4.63 20.11 12.79
N LEU A 75 -4.56 18.78 12.86
CA LEU A 75 -5.58 17.98 13.53
C LEU A 75 -5.43 17.94 15.05
N PHE A 76 -4.20 17.97 15.56
CA PHE A 76 -3.90 17.63 16.95
C PHE A 76 -3.01 18.66 17.65
N GLY A 77 -2.58 19.74 16.98
CA GLY A 77 -1.74 20.77 17.61
C GLY A 77 -2.40 21.43 18.82
N HIS A 78 -3.74 21.49 18.84
CA HIS A 78 -4.51 21.96 19.99
C HIS A 78 -4.37 21.07 21.25
N LEU A 79 -3.92 19.81 21.11
CA LEU A 79 -3.67 18.92 22.24
C LEU A 79 -2.34 19.23 22.96
N ASP A 80 -1.44 19.99 22.32
CA ASP A 80 -0.19 20.45 22.93
C ASP A 80 -0.36 21.74 23.76
N GLU A 81 -1.51 22.41 23.66
CA GLU A 81 -1.91 23.48 24.54
C GLU A 81 -2.35 22.89 25.89
N ARG A 82 -1.40 22.78 26.82
CA ARG A 82 -1.72 22.50 28.24
C ARG A 82 -2.63 23.61 28.77
N GLU A 83 -3.69 23.22 29.49
CA GLU A 83 -4.39 24.11 30.44
C GLU A 83 -3.40 24.86 31.35
#